data_AF-A0A950HR90-F1
#
_entry.id   AF-A0A950HR90-F1
#
_cell.length_a   1.000
_cell.length_b   1.000
_cell.length_c   1.000
_cell.angle_alpha   90.00
_cell.angle_beta   90.00
_cell.angle_gamma   90.00
#
_symmetry.space_group_name_H-M   'P 1'
#
loop_
_entity.id
_entity.type
_entity.pdbx_description
1 polymer ?
#
loop_
_entity_poly.entity_id
_entity_poly.type
_entity_poly.pdbx_seq_one_letter_code
_entity_poly.pdbx_strand_id
1 'polypeptide(L)'
;MVLLAILQTLPPVVAAAHQPFAMYAGSWSGAGTISTTNGANERIRCRANYEVAPSGLDLHQNLRCASDTYRFDILSDVVYLDGGVSGTWSETSRRVAGRVSGTLEGTTLRVNVDGPGFTAALALVTRGNTQVVSIRPQGGDVVSIAIQLSRS
;
A
#
# COMPACT_ATOMS: atom_id res chain seq x y z
N MET A 1 -47.44 30.73 -36.09
CA MET A 1 -46.57 30.71 -34.89
C MET A 1 -45.99 29.31 -34.77
N VAL A 2 -44.86 29.05 -35.44
CA VAL A 2 -44.19 27.73 -35.42
C VAL A 2 -43.19 27.76 -34.28
N LEU A 3 -43.44 26.98 -33.23
CA LEU A 3 -42.59 26.88 -32.05
C LEU A 3 -41.41 25.94 -32.39
N LEU A 4 -40.21 26.50 -32.54
CA LEU A 4 -38.98 25.74 -32.79
C LEU A 4 -38.51 25.10 -31.48
N ALA A 5 -38.64 23.78 -31.35
CA ALA A 5 -38.12 23.04 -30.20
C ALA A 5 -36.61 22.82 -30.36
N ILE A 6 -35.80 23.39 -29.46
CA ILE A 6 -34.34 23.23 -29.42
C ILE A 6 -34.03 21.90 -28.71
N LEU A 7 -33.48 20.93 -29.43
CA LEU A 7 -33.01 19.66 -28.89
C LEU A 7 -31.63 19.88 -28.24
N GLN A 8 -31.57 20.00 -26.91
CA GLN A 8 -30.31 20.12 -26.19
C GLN A 8 -29.66 18.73 -26.04
N THR A 9 -28.55 18.50 -26.74
CA THR A 9 -27.71 17.32 -26.53
C THR A 9 -26.94 17.48 -25.23
N LEU A 10 -27.34 16.75 -24.17
CA LEU A 10 -26.56 16.65 -22.94
C LEU A 10 -25.24 15.92 -23.26
N PRO A 11 -24.08 16.47 -22.87
CA PRO A 11 -22.80 15.78 -23.04
C PRO A 11 -22.80 14.50 -22.20
N PRO A 12 -22.17 13.41 -22.69
CA PRO A 12 -22.04 12.19 -21.91
C PRO A 12 -21.27 12.50 -20.63
N VAL A 13 -21.89 12.24 -19.48
CA VAL A 13 -21.19 12.21 -18.19
C VAL A 13 -20.29 10.99 -18.21
N VAL A 14 -19.01 11.19 -18.52
CA VAL A 14 -17.99 10.16 -18.33
C VAL A 14 -17.82 10.01 -16.82
N ALA A 15 -18.36 8.94 -16.23
CA ALA A 15 -18.03 8.59 -14.87
C ALA A 15 -16.52 8.34 -14.81
N ALA A 16 -15.81 9.06 -13.95
CA ALA A 16 -14.40 8.79 -13.73
C ALA A 16 -14.27 7.33 -13.27
N ALA A 17 -13.52 6.52 -14.02
CA ALA A 17 -13.24 5.15 -13.60
C ALA A 17 -12.67 5.20 -12.17
N HIS A 18 -13.20 4.38 -11.27
CA HIS A 18 -12.67 4.32 -9.91
C HIS A 18 -11.24 3.79 -9.97
N GLN A 19 -10.26 4.60 -9.55
CA GLN A 19 -8.83 4.25 -9.56
C GLN A 19 -8.32 4.15 -8.11
N PRO A 20 -8.67 3.08 -7.39
CA PRO A 20 -8.42 2.96 -5.95
C PRO A 20 -6.94 3.08 -5.60
N PHE A 21 -6.04 2.60 -6.46
CA PHE A 21 -4.61 2.68 -6.21
C PHE A 21 -3.91 3.94 -6.74
N ALA A 22 -4.61 4.84 -7.45
CA ALA A 22 -3.97 6.02 -8.05
C ALA A 22 -3.22 6.89 -7.03
N MET A 23 -3.70 6.95 -5.78
CA MET A 23 -3.06 7.72 -4.73
C MET A 23 -1.67 7.20 -4.30
N TYR A 24 -1.33 5.95 -4.59
CA TYR A 24 -0.03 5.35 -4.25
C TYR A 24 1.04 5.59 -5.32
N ALA A 25 0.65 5.76 -6.59
CA ALA A 25 1.55 5.77 -7.75
C ALA A 25 2.80 6.66 -7.56
N GLY A 26 3.97 6.18 -7.97
CA GLY A 26 5.23 6.90 -7.92
C GLY A 26 6.10 6.58 -6.71
N SER A 27 7.07 7.46 -6.44
CA SER A 27 8.12 7.23 -5.44
C SER A 27 7.85 7.94 -4.11
N TRP A 28 8.22 7.26 -3.03
CA TRP A 28 8.03 7.72 -1.66
C TRP A 28 9.28 7.44 -0.84
N SER A 29 9.57 8.30 0.12
CA SER A 29 10.68 8.07 1.05
C SER A 29 10.42 8.66 2.42
N GLY A 30 11.09 8.12 3.43
CA GLY A 30 10.93 8.60 4.79
C GLY A 30 11.64 7.73 5.81
N ALA A 31 11.13 7.76 7.03
CA ALA A 31 11.75 7.10 8.17
C ALA A 31 10.69 6.39 9.02
N GLY A 32 11.16 5.49 9.86
CA GLY A 32 10.33 4.74 10.79
C GLY A 32 11.09 4.22 11.98
N THR A 33 10.39 3.44 12.80
CA THR A 33 10.92 2.76 13.97
C THR A 33 10.48 1.30 13.95
N ILE A 34 11.42 0.39 14.21
CA ILE A 34 11.17 -1.01 14.54
C ILE A 34 11.19 -1.13 16.07
N SER A 35 10.18 -1.78 16.64
CA SER A 35 10.14 -2.16 18.05
C SER A 35 10.21 -3.67 18.16
N THR A 36 11.05 -4.16 19.08
CA THR A 36 11.35 -5.59 19.26
C THR A 36 10.87 -6.10 20.61
N THR A 37 10.80 -7.42 20.76
CA THR A 37 10.30 -8.10 21.98
C THR A 37 11.17 -7.85 23.21
N ASN A 38 12.47 -7.56 23.02
CA ASN A 38 13.39 -7.17 24.09
C ASN A 38 13.27 -5.69 24.50
N GLY A 39 12.30 -4.94 23.94
CA GLY A 39 12.06 -3.54 24.24
C GLY A 39 12.97 -2.55 23.51
N ALA A 40 13.88 -3.02 22.64
CA ALA A 40 14.70 -2.14 21.84
C ALA A 40 13.87 -1.44 20.74
N ASN A 41 14.34 -0.25 20.36
CA ASN A 41 13.80 0.51 19.25
C ASN A 41 14.91 0.86 18.28
N GLU A 42 14.69 0.59 17.00
CA GLU A 42 15.65 0.90 15.95
C GLU A 42 15.06 1.84 14.92
N ARG A 43 15.78 2.92 14.60
CA ARG A 43 15.39 3.85 13.54
C ARG A 43 15.72 3.25 12.18
N ILE A 44 14.77 3.31 11.26
CA ILE A 44 14.91 2.77 9.91
C ILE A 44 14.60 3.83 8.86
N ARG A 45 15.28 3.77 7.70
CA ARG A 45 14.98 4.61 6.54
C ARG A 45 14.30 3.76 5.48
N CYS A 46 13.24 4.29 4.88
CA CYS A 46 12.43 3.56 3.92
C CYS A 46 12.29 4.31 2.59
N ARG A 47 12.27 3.56 1.50
CA ARG A 47 11.96 4.05 0.14
C ARG A 47 10.99 3.08 -0.51
N ALA A 48 9.91 3.60 -1.05
CA ALA A 48 8.92 2.82 -1.78
C ALA A 48 8.77 3.34 -3.21
N ASN A 49 8.51 2.44 -4.14
CA ASN A 49 8.01 2.76 -5.47
C ASN A 49 6.74 1.95 -5.73
N TYR A 50 5.73 2.63 -6.27
CA TYR A 50 4.45 2.05 -6.62
C TYR A 50 4.18 2.24 -8.11
N GLU A 51 4.09 1.14 -8.83
CA GLU A 51 3.66 1.10 -10.23
C GLU A 51 2.19 0.71 -10.26
N VAL A 52 1.35 1.61 -10.73
CA VAL A 52 -0.11 1.41 -10.82
C VAL A 52 -0.45 1.22 -12.29
N ALA A 53 -1.15 0.13 -12.60
CA ALA A 53 -1.60 -0.13 -13.97
C ALA A 53 -2.54 1.00 -14.46
N PRO A 54 -2.69 1.20 -15.78
CA PRO A 54 -3.62 2.19 -16.33
C PRO A 54 -5.09 1.97 -15.88
N SER A 55 -5.42 0.75 -15.46
CA SER A 55 -6.71 0.37 -14.87
C SER A 55 -6.93 0.96 -13.47
N GLY A 56 -5.86 1.33 -12.75
CA GLY A 56 -5.90 1.77 -11.36
C GLY A 56 -6.24 0.68 -10.35
N LEU A 57 -6.43 -0.56 -10.82
CA LEU A 57 -6.87 -1.72 -10.04
C LEU A 57 -5.71 -2.64 -9.65
N ASP A 58 -4.56 -2.51 -10.30
CA ASP A 58 -3.38 -3.33 -10.07
C ASP A 58 -2.23 -2.45 -9.56
N LEU A 59 -1.55 -2.92 -8.52
CA LEU A 59 -0.45 -2.22 -7.86
C LEU A 59 0.75 -3.17 -7.71
N HIS A 60 1.85 -2.85 -8.37
CA HIS A 60 3.15 -3.42 -8.09
C HIS A 60 3.93 -2.49 -7.15
N GLN A 61 4.50 -3.04 -6.08
CA GLN A 61 5.19 -2.30 -5.05
C GLN A 61 6.59 -2.86 -4.80
N ASN A 62 7.56 -1.96 -4.70
CA ASN A 62 8.88 -2.23 -4.14
C ASN A 62 9.11 -1.33 -2.92
N LEU A 63 9.39 -1.90 -1.76
CA LEU A 63 9.68 -1.19 -0.51
C LEU A 63 10.99 -1.71 0.06
N ARG A 64 11.96 -0.82 0.19
CA ARG A 64 13.21 -1.07 0.90
C ARG A 64 13.23 -0.27 2.18
N CYS A 65 13.46 -0.95 3.29
CA CYS A 65 13.76 -0.32 4.56
C CYS A 65 15.09 -0.84 5.11
N ALA A 66 15.95 0.06 5.58
CA ALA A 66 17.26 -0.28 6.11
C ALA A 66 17.71 0.65 7.25
N SER A 67 18.39 0.06 8.22
CA SER A 67 19.08 0.66 9.35
C SER A 67 20.46 -0.02 9.49
N ASP A 68 21.14 0.15 10.61
CA ASP A 68 22.45 -0.45 10.84
C ASP A 68 22.35 -1.97 11.07
N THR A 69 21.26 -2.44 11.71
CA THR A 69 21.08 -3.86 12.05
C THR A 69 19.87 -4.53 11.41
N TYR A 70 18.90 -3.76 10.90
CA TYR A 70 17.74 -4.28 10.19
C TYR A 70 17.73 -3.87 8.72
N ARG A 71 17.37 -4.84 7.87
CA ARG A 71 17.05 -4.61 6.48
C ARG A 71 15.93 -5.52 6.04
N PHE A 72 15.01 -4.98 5.25
CA PHE A 72 14.02 -5.74 4.51
C PHE A 72 13.71 -5.06 3.16
N ASP A 73 13.48 -5.91 2.16
CA ASP A 73 13.27 -5.62 0.75
C ASP A 73 11.98 -6.33 0.29
N ILE A 74 10.86 -5.64 0.40
CA ILE A 74 9.52 -6.14 0.12
C ILE A 74 9.14 -5.88 -1.33
N LEU A 75 8.68 -6.93 -2.00
CA LEU A 75 7.92 -6.85 -3.24
C LEU A 75 6.47 -7.25 -2.97
N SER A 76 5.52 -6.56 -3.60
CA SER A 76 4.11 -6.93 -3.53
C SER A 76 3.40 -6.65 -4.82
N ASP A 77 2.48 -7.54 -5.18
CA ASP A 77 1.61 -7.42 -6.33
C ASP A 77 0.19 -7.61 -5.82
N VAL A 78 -0.63 -6.57 -5.87
CA VAL A 78 -2.00 -6.61 -5.33
C VAL A 78 -3.01 -6.08 -6.33
N VAL A 79 -4.19 -6.67 -6.30
CA VAL A 79 -5.34 -6.29 -7.11
C VAL A 79 -6.49 -5.84 -6.21
N TYR A 80 -7.23 -4.85 -6.68
CA TYR A 80 -8.45 -4.37 -6.05
C TYR A 80 -9.68 -4.90 -6.77
N LEU A 81 -10.68 -5.37 -6.01
CA LEU A 81 -11.99 -5.74 -6.51
C LEU A 81 -13.05 -5.41 -5.46
N ASP A 82 -13.98 -4.51 -5.79
CA ASP A 82 -15.17 -4.19 -4.98
C ASP A 82 -14.88 -3.92 -3.48
N GLY A 83 -13.80 -3.20 -3.19
CA GLY A 83 -13.36 -2.86 -1.83
C GLY A 83 -12.35 -3.85 -1.25
N GLY A 84 -12.30 -5.06 -1.78
CA GLY A 84 -11.33 -6.08 -1.43
C GLY A 84 -9.97 -5.84 -2.08
N VAL A 85 -8.91 -6.18 -1.37
CA VAL A 85 -7.53 -6.21 -1.87
C VAL A 85 -6.98 -7.62 -1.67
N SER A 86 -6.38 -8.19 -2.71
CA SER A 86 -5.73 -9.50 -2.62
C SER A 86 -4.47 -9.55 -3.48
N GLY A 87 -3.55 -10.47 -3.20
CA GLY A 87 -2.33 -10.56 -3.99
C GLY A 87 -1.21 -11.39 -3.37
N THR A 88 0.02 -11.03 -3.70
CA THR A 88 1.24 -11.67 -3.22
C THR A 88 2.16 -10.67 -2.55
N TRP A 89 2.91 -11.17 -1.58
CA TRP A 89 3.93 -10.44 -0.84
C TRP A 89 5.19 -11.30 -0.76
N SER A 90 6.36 -10.69 -0.89
CA SER A 90 7.65 -11.36 -0.78
C SER A 90 8.65 -10.45 -0.10
N GLU A 91 9.37 -10.99 0.88
CA GLU A 91 10.56 -10.38 1.45
C GLU A 91 11.81 -11.06 0.88
N THR A 92 12.47 -10.36 -0.03
CA THR A 92 13.50 -10.94 -0.89
C THR A 92 14.80 -11.23 -0.15
N SER A 93 15.15 -10.46 0.90
CA SER A 93 16.39 -10.68 1.66
C SER A 93 16.36 -11.98 2.48
N ARG A 94 15.16 -12.39 2.93
CA ARG A 94 14.95 -13.62 3.72
C ARG A 94 14.32 -14.75 2.93
N ARG A 95 13.98 -14.51 1.66
CA ARG A 95 13.31 -15.47 0.76
C ARG A 95 12.02 -16.05 1.36
N VAL A 96 11.26 -15.20 2.04
CA VAL A 96 9.96 -15.56 2.60
C VAL A 96 8.86 -14.87 1.80
N ALA A 97 7.73 -15.54 1.65
CA ALA A 97 6.61 -15.05 0.85
C ALA A 97 5.29 -15.41 1.51
N GLY A 98 4.24 -14.69 1.11
CA GLY A 98 2.89 -14.88 1.62
C GLY A 98 1.83 -14.34 0.66
N ARG A 99 0.58 -14.57 1.03
CA ARG A 99 -0.61 -14.06 0.34
C ARG A 99 -1.12 -12.82 1.05
N VAL A 100 -1.48 -11.80 0.27
CA VAL A 100 -2.12 -10.59 0.78
C VAL A 100 -3.63 -10.76 0.67
N SER A 101 -4.35 -10.38 1.73
CA SER A 101 -5.80 -10.23 1.72
C SER A 101 -6.23 -9.08 2.63
N GLY A 102 -7.28 -8.35 2.26
CA GLY A 102 -7.78 -7.24 3.07
C GLY A 102 -8.70 -6.30 2.31
N THR A 103 -8.73 -5.04 2.71
CA THR A 103 -9.62 -4.02 2.15
C THR A 103 -8.93 -2.68 1.93
N LEU A 104 -9.46 -1.91 0.98
CA LEU A 104 -9.12 -0.51 0.78
C LEU A 104 -10.40 0.32 0.85
N GLU A 105 -10.49 1.14 1.90
CA GLU A 105 -11.64 1.99 2.20
C GLU A 105 -11.22 3.45 2.18
N GLY A 106 -11.57 4.16 1.10
CA GLY A 106 -11.17 5.55 0.89
C GLY A 106 -9.65 5.68 0.89
N THR A 107 -9.08 6.19 1.98
CA THR A 107 -7.63 6.42 2.12
C THR A 107 -6.89 5.36 2.93
N THR A 108 -7.61 4.39 3.48
CA THR A 108 -7.08 3.41 4.43
C THR A 108 -7.04 2.03 3.80
N LEU A 109 -5.84 1.51 3.59
CA LEU A 109 -5.56 0.13 3.24
C LEU A 109 -5.34 -0.66 4.53
N ARG A 110 -6.06 -1.77 4.72
CA ARG A 110 -5.81 -2.72 5.80
C ARG A 110 -5.68 -4.10 5.18
N VAL A 111 -4.53 -4.74 5.35
CA VAL A 111 -4.27 -6.06 4.79
C VAL A 111 -3.56 -6.94 5.80
N ASN A 112 -3.76 -8.24 5.64
CA ASN A 112 -3.00 -9.28 6.30
C ASN A 112 -2.13 -9.97 5.25
N VAL A 113 -0.89 -10.26 5.64
CA VAL A 113 0.00 -11.18 4.94
C VAL A 113 -0.01 -12.50 5.70
N ASP A 114 -0.33 -13.58 5.00
CA ASP A 114 -0.26 -14.94 5.54
C ASP A 114 0.79 -15.74 4.77
N GLY A 115 1.78 -16.26 5.48
CA GLY A 115 2.86 -17.06 4.90
C GLY A 115 3.28 -18.21 5.80
N PRO A 116 4.14 -19.12 5.33
CA PRO A 116 4.55 -20.29 6.11
C PRO A 116 5.26 -19.86 7.41
N GLY A 117 4.61 -20.10 8.55
CA GLY A 117 5.18 -19.84 9.87
C GLY A 117 5.15 -18.38 10.33
N PHE A 118 4.49 -17.47 9.60
CA PHE A 118 4.33 -16.08 10.02
C PHE A 118 3.03 -15.47 9.48
N THR A 119 2.52 -14.48 10.21
CA THR A 119 1.50 -13.57 9.69
C THR A 119 1.92 -12.14 9.95
N ALA A 120 1.37 -11.18 9.21
CA ALA A 120 1.58 -9.77 9.49
C ALA A 120 0.33 -8.96 9.18
N ALA A 121 -0.12 -8.16 10.15
CA ALA A 121 -1.15 -7.16 9.90
C ALA A 121 -0.50 -5.85 9.46
N LEU A 122 -0.98 -5.27 8.36
CA LEU A 122 -0.53 -4.00 7.81
C LEU A 122 -1.70 -3.02 7.70
N ALA A 123 -1.48 -1.80 8.13
CA ALA A 123 -2.37 -0.68 7.85
C ALA A 123 -1.58 0.47 7.23
N LEU A 124 -2.09 1.02 6.14
CA LEU A 124 -1.51 2.15 5.43
C LEU A 124 -2.59 3.21 5.22
N VAL A 125 -2.31 4.44 5.65
CA VAL A 125 -3.18 5.60 5.43
C VAL A 125 -2.44 6.60 4.56
N THR A 126 -3.04 6.98 3.42
CA THR A 126 -2.47 8.00 2.54
C THR A 126 -3.29 9.27 2.58
N ARG A 127 -2.66 10.42 2.86
CA ARG A 127 -3.31 11.74 2.85
C ARG A 127 -2.43 12.69 2.05
N GLY A 128 -2.90 13.06 0.85
CA GLY A 128 -2.13 13.87 -0.08
C GLY A 128 -0.77 13.22 -0.37
N ASN A 129 0.31 13.91 0.04
CA ASN A 129 1.69 13.47 -0.17
C ASN A 129 2.31 12.80 1.05
N THR A 130 1.51 12.32 2.01
CA THR A 130 1.99 11.61 3.20
C THR A 130 1.35 10.25 3.33
N GLN A 131 2.16 9.25 3.66
CA GLN A 131 1.75 7.90 4.00
C GLN A 131 2.18 7.56 5.42
N VAL A 132 1.27 6.97 6.20
CA VAL A 132 1.58 6.39 7.51
C VAL A 132 1.32 4.89 7.43
N VAL A 133 2.36 4.10 7.61
CA VAL A 133 2.34 2.64 7.56
C VAL A 133 2.56 2.10 8.98
N SER A 134 1.74 1.13 9.37
CA SER A 134 1.99 0.31 10.56
C SER A 134 1.98 -1.16 10.17
N ILE A 135 2.95 -1.91 10.67
CA ILE A 135 3.12 -3.34 10.42
C ILE A 135 3.26 -4.05 11.76
N ARG A 136 2.51 -5.12 11.97
CA ARG A 136 2.56 -5.96 13.16
C ARG A 136 2.74 -7.42 12.74
N PRO A 137 3.99 -7.89 12.62
CA PRO A 137 4.26 -9.29 12.34
C PRO A 137 3.99 -10.16 13.57
N GLN A 138 3.82 -11.45 13.34
CA GLN A 138 3.71 -12.51 14.34
C GLN A 138 4.66 -13.65 13.95
N GLY A 139 5.31 -14.27 14.93
CA GLY A 139 6.26 -15.37 14.71
C GLY A 139 7.74 -14.95 14.67
N GLY A 140 8.10 -13.76 15.16
CA GLY A 140 9.48 -13.26 15.20
C GLY A 140 9.80 -12.35 16.40
N ASP A 141 10.97 -11.72 16.37
CA ASP A 141 11.47 -10.78 17.38
C ASP A 141 10.94 -9.35 17.22
N VAL A 142 10.40 -9.02 16.05
CA VAL A 142 9.77 -7.72 15.77
C VAL A 142 8.33 -7.72 16.27
N VAL A 143 7.98 -6.69 17.05
CA VAL A 143 6.61 -6.47 17.58
C VAL A 143 5.83 -5.51 16.68
N SER A 144 6.47 -4.44 16.23
CA SER A 144 5.83 -3.46 15.37
C SER A 144 6.82 -2.66 14.55
N ILE A 145 6.38 -2.22 13.38
CA ILE A 145 7.10 -1.26 12.53
C ILE A 145 6.15 -0.11 12.25
N ALA A 146 6.58 1.12 12.51
CA ALA A 146 5.85 2.33 12.17
C ALA A 146 6.68 3.18 11.23
N ILE A 147 6.14 3.55 10.07
CA ILE A 147 6.85 4.29 9.02
C ILE A 147 6.00 5.48 8.59
N GLN A 148 6.63 6.63 8.42
CA GLN A 148 6.04 7.75 7.72
C GLN A 148 6.83 8.00 6.43
N LEU A 149 6.13 8.01 5.30
CA LEU A 149 6.70 8.33 3.99
C LEU A 149 6.10 9.63 3.47
N SER A 150 6.91 10.37 2.73
CA SER A 150 6.49 11.51 1.92
C SER A 150 6.75 11.23 0.45
N ARG A 151 5.86 11.73 -0.41
CA ARG A 151 6.06 11.66 -1.86
C ARG A 151 7.34 12.41 -2.23
N SER A 152 8.13 11.82 -3.14
CA SER A 152 9.40 12.39 -3.62
C SER A 152 9.21 13.21 -4.89
#